data_AF-A0A0T7FMU3-F1
#
_entry.id   AF-A0A0T7FMU3-F1
#
_cell.length_a   1.000
_cell.length_b   1.000
_cell.length_c   1.000
_cell.angle_alpha   90.00
_cell.angle_beta   90.00
_cell.angle_gamma   90.00
#
_symmetry.space_group_name_H-M   'P 1'
#
loop_
_entity.id
_entity.type
_entity.pdbx_description
1 polymer ?
#
loop_
_entity_poly.entity_id
_entity_poly.type
_entity_poly.pdbx_seq_one_letter_code
_entity_poly.pdbx_strand_id
1 'polypeptide(L)'
;MINRRLLTRNTAVLIAAGFISCLAATAHAQTTTSQMEGLKLSGDQPIQIQSDQLEIKEQEKKAYFTGNVQVVQGTTTMKAGKMTVLYTGEGGSVTSGSANIDKIFLDETVFLTSGTQQATAEKGEFDMKSQTFVLSGKQVVLSEGPNVFKGCKLTVLMETGQAKLDACGGRVEILLDPKSRPKQ
;
A
#
# COMPACT_ATOMS: atom_id res chain seq x y z
N MET A 1 48.73 26.44 71.86
CA MET A 1 48.01 27.74 71.80
C MET A 1 46.58 27.44 71.35
N ILE A 2 45.57 27.67 72.21
CA ILE A 2 44.51 28.70 72.01
C ILE A 2 43.55 28.27 70.86
N ASN A 3 42.23 28.03 70.96
CA ASN A 3 41.18 28.55 71.83
C ASN A 3 39.83 27.81 71.58
N ARG A 4 39.01 27.71 72.65
CA ARG A 4 37.56 28.03 72.77
C ARG A 4 36.46 27.42 71.85
N ARG A 5 35.50 26.80 72.58
CA ARG A 5 34.02 27.07 72.66
C ARG A 5 33.02 26.47 71.63
N LEU A 6 32.22 25.52 72.15
CA LEU A 6 30.76 25.54 72.43
C LEU A 6 29.70 25.82 71.32
N LEU A 7 28.61 25.01 71.43
CA LEU A 7 27.21 25.21 70.95
C LEU A 7 26.97 24.88 69.46
N THR A 8 25.88 24.27 68.97
CA THR A 8 24.60 23.74 69.49
C THR A 8 23.92 22.94 68.35
N ARG A 9 22.99 22.06 68.72
CA ARG A 9 22.04 21.28 67.90
C ARG A 9 21.46 22.04 66.70
N ASN A 10 21.30 21.35 65.56
CA ASN A 10 19.99 21.24 64.89
C ASN A 10 19.92 20.08 63.88
N THR A 11 18.74 19.49 63.86
CA THR A 11 18.20 18.35 63.12
C THR A 11 18.05 18.59 61.61
N ALA A 12 18.21 17.55 60.79
CA ALA A 12 17.25 17.18 59.73
C ALA A 12 17.65 15.83 59.09
N VAL A 13 16.89 14.79 59.40
CA VAL A 13 16.86 13.52 58.66
C VAL A 13 15.91 13.72 57.49
N LEU A 14 16.36 13.48 56.27
CA LEU A 14 15.50 13.28 55.10
C LEU A 14 15.88 11.96 54.42
N ILE A 15 14.94 11.03 54.49
CA ILE A 15 14.90 9.74 53.82
C ILE A 15 14.17 9.95 52.48
N ALA A 16 14.76 9.50 51.37
CA ALA A 16 14.06 8.85 50.25
C ALA A 16 15.08 8.47 49.16
N ALA A 17 15.48 7.20 49.13
CA ALA A 17 16.32 6.62 48.08
C ALA A 17 15.51 6.52 46.76
N GLY A 18 16.11 7.04 45.69
CA GLY A 18 15.49 7.22 44.39
C GLY A 18 15.27 5.92 43.59
N PHE A 19 14.04 5.82 43.08
CA PHE A 19 13.53 5.16 41.89
C PHE A 19 14.49 4.39 40.97
N ILE A 20 14.18 3.09 40.85
CA ILE A 20 14.53 2.19 39.75
C ILE A 20 13.66 2.52 38.53
N SER A 21 14.27 2.75 37.37
CA SER A 21 13.59 2.70 36.07
C SER A 21 14.64 2.69 34.93
N CYS A 22 15.16 1.51 34.58
CA CYS A 22 15.85 1.32 33.30
C CYS A 22 14.80 1.32 32.18
N LEU A 23 14.77 2.36 31.36
CA LEU A 23 13.97 2.44 30.15
C LEU A 23 14.47 1.40 29.13
N ALA A 24 13.61 0.43 28.83
CA ALA A 24 13.73 -0.36 27.61
C ALA A 24 13.36 0.54 26.42
N ALA A 25 14.34 0.94 25.63
CA ALA A 25 14.09 1.58 24.34
C ALA A 25 13.59 0.51 23.35
N THR A 26 12.27 0.41 23.20
CA THR A 26 11.66 -0.33 22.09
C THR A 26 11.93 0.46 20.81
N ALA A 27 12.89 -0.02 20.01
CA ALA A 27 13.10 0.43 18.65
C ALA A 27 11.83 0.19 17.84
N HIS A 28 11.03 1.23 17.64
CA HIS A 28 9.90 1.19 16.72
C HIS A 28 10.48 1.13 15.31
N ALA A 29 10.30 -0.01 14.64
CA ALA A 29 10.46 -0.11 13.21
C ALA A 29 9.46 0.87 12.57
N GLN A 30 9.95 2.02 12.13
CA GLN A 30 9.15 3.04 11.47
C GLN A 30 8.71 2.46 10.12
N THR A 31 7.50 1.91 10.09
CA THR A 31 6.84 1.50 8.86
C THR A 31 6.42 2.78 8.15
N THR A 32 7.08 3.10 7.04
CA THR A 32 6.69 4.24 6.20
C THR A 32 5.35 3.91 5.55
N THR A 33 4.27 4.43 6.12
CA THR A 33 2.93 4.44 5.52
C THR A 33 2.77 5.77 4.80
N SER A 34 2.63 5.74 3.47
CA SER A 34 2.33 6.93 2.66
C SER A 34 0.91 6.81 2.11
N GLN A 35 0.13 7.90 2.18
CA GLN A 35 -1.17 7.98 1.52
C GLN A 35 -0.93 8.32 0.05
N MET A 36 -1.24 7.39 -0.85
CA MET A 36 -1.19 7.56 -2.29
C MET A 36 -2.61 7.78 -2.83
N GLU A 37 -3.02 9.04 -2.85
CA GLU A 37 -4.36 9.46 -3.25
C GLU A 37 -4.68 9.13 -4.71
N GLY A 38 -3.67 9.11 -5.59
CA GLY A 38 -3.82 8.74 -7.00
C GLY A 38 -4.15 7.26 -7.21
N LEU A 39 -3.69 6.34 -6.36
CA LEU A 39 -3.97 4.91 -6.50
C LEU A 39 -5.38 4.52 -6.05
N LYS A 40 -6.16 5.45 -5.50
CA LYS A 40 -7.55 5.21 -5.12
C LYS A 40 -8.43 5.09 -6.36
N LEU A 41 -8.85 3.87 -6.67
CA LEU A 41 -9.92 3.64 -7.65
C LEU A 41 -11.19 4.33 -7.15
N SER A 42 -11.62 5.37 -7.85
CA SER A 42 -12.80 6.17 -7.48
C SER A 42 -14.06 5.40 -7.86
N GLY A 43 -14.79 4.88 -6.87
CA GLY A 43 -15.91 3.95 -7.05
C GLY A 43 -17.12 4.48 -7.83
N ASP A 44 -17.18 5.77 -8.15
CA ASP A 44 -18.35 6.41 -8.77
C ASP A 44 -18.23 6.56 -10.30
N GLN A 45 -17.07 6.24 -10.88
CA GLN A 45 -16.84 6.35 -12.33
C GLN A 45 -17.04 5.00 -13.04
N PRO A 46 -17.56 5.00 -14.28
CA PRO A 46 -17.70 3.77 -15.07
C PRO A 46 -16.37 3.04 -15.24
N ILE A 47 -16.41 1.71 -15.16
CA ILE A 47 -15.27 0.85 -15.44
C ILE A 47 -15.39 0.36 -16.88
N GLN A 48 -14.39 0.67 -17.70
CA GLN A 48 -14.27 0.16 -19.06
C GLN A 48 -13.16 -0.88 -19.13
N ILE A 49 -13.44 -2.04 -19.70
CA ILE A 49 -12.49 -3.13 -19.90
C ILE A 49 -12.41 -3.44 -21.40
N GLN A 50 -11.19 -3.55 -21.93
CA GLN A 50 -10.90 -3.93 -23.30
C GLN A 50 -9.87 -5.08 -23.30
N SER A 51 -10.02 -6.02 -24.23
CA SER A 51 -9.09 -7.14 -24.44
C SER A 51 -9.28 -7.71 -25.84
N ASP A 52 -8.34 -8.55 -26.29
CA ASP A 52 -8.46 -9.25 -27.57
C ASP A 52 -9.55 -10.34 -27.52
N GLN A 53 -9.65 -11.03 -26.38
CA GLN A 53 -10.66 -12.07 -26.15
C GLN A 53 -11.29 -11.95 -24.76
N LEU A 54 -12.57 -12.34 -24.68
CA LEU A 54 -13.33 -12.53 -23.45
C LEU A 54 -13.96 -13.92 -23.47
N GLU A 55 -13.71 -14.71 -22.42
CA GLU A 55 -14.37 -16.00 -22.17
C GLU A 55 -15.08 -15.96 -20.81
N ILE A 56 -16.38 -16.24 -20.79
CA ILE A 56 -17.17 -16.30 -19.56
C ILE A 56 -17.47 -17.76 -19.24
N LYS A 57 -17.08 -18.19 -18.04
CA LYS A 57 -17.34 -19.52 -17.50
C LYS A 57 -18.30 -19.41 -16.33
N GLU A 58 -19.59 -19.45 -16.66
CA GLU A 58 -20.67 -19.28 -15.68
C GLU A 58 -20.60 -20.31 -14.54
N GLN A 59 -20.31 -21.57 -14.84
CA GLN A 59 -20.21 -22.63 -13.83
C GLN A 59 -19.05 -22.41 -12.85
N GLU A 60 -17.96 -21.79 -13.31
CA GLU A 60 -16.80 -21.46 -12.48
C GLU A 60 -16.93 -20.09 -11.80
N LYS A 61 -17.96 -19.32 -12.17
CA LYS A 61 -18.15 -17.93 -11.82
C LYS A 61 -16.95 -17.03 -12.17
N LYS A 62 -16.38 -17.22 -13.37
CA LYS A 62 -15.21 -16.48 -13.84
C LYS A 62 -15.36 -15.90 -15.23
N ALA A 63 -14.81 -14.71 -15.43
CA ALA A 63 -14.61 -14.10 -16.74
C ALA A 63 -13.11 -13.91 -16.99
N TYR A 64 -12.62 -14.45 -18.09
CA TYR A 64 -11.23 -14.41 -18.52
C TYR A 64 -11.09 -13.43 -19.67
N PHE A 65 -10.30 -12.40 -19.47
CA PHE A 65 -9.90 -11.42 -20.46
C PHE A 65 -8.45 -11.69 -20.82
N THR A 66 -8.16 -11.92 -22.10
CA THR A 66 -6.81 -12.28 -22.55
C THR A 66 -6.40 -11.43 -23.74
N GLY A 67 -5.12 -11.08 -23.78
CA GLY A 67 -4.52 -10.26 -24.82
C GLY A 67 -4.82 -8.77 -24.63
N ASN A 68 -3.75 -7.96 -24.56
CA ASN A 68 -3.81 -6.49 -24.52
C ASN A 68 -4.87 -5.93 -23.56
N VAL A 69 -5.01 -6.50 -22.36
CA VAL A 69 -6.06 -6.09 -21.43
C VAL A 69 -5.80 -4.64 -21.00
N GLN A 70 -6.79 -3.78 -21.16
CA GLN A 70 -6.80 -2.41 -20.69
C GLN A 70 -8.07 -2.15 -19.88
N VAL A 71 -7.90 -1.58 -18.70
CA VAL A 71 -8.98 -1.14 -17.83
C VAL A 71 -8.85 0.36 -17.60
N VAL A 72 -9.94 1.10 -17.76
CA VAL A 72 -9.98 2.55 -17.54
C VAL A 72 -11.13 2.87 -16.59
N GLN A 73 -10.84 3.65 -15.56
CA GLN A 73 -11.82 4.19 -14.63
C GLN A 73 -11.40 5.59 -14.18
N GLY A 74 -12.16 6.62 -14.61
CA GLY A 74 -11.80 8.01 -14.37
C GLY A 74 -10.41 8.34 -14.93
N THR A 75 -9.48 8.75 -14.07
CA THR A 75 -8.08 9.05 -14.42
C THR A 75 -7.16 7.84 -14.32
N THR A 76 -7.65 6.71 -13.82
CA THR A 76 -6.85 5.50 -13.64
C THR A 76 -6.89 4.64 -14.89
N THR A 77 -5.73 4.23 -15.37
CA THR A 77 -5.58 3.24 -16.44
C THR A 77 -4.71 2.09 -15.95
N MET A 78 -5.16 0.87 -16.18
CA MET A 78 -4.43 -0.35 -15.89
C MET A 78 -4.28 -1.16 -17.17
N LYS A 79 -3.12 -1.79 -17.36
CA LYS A 79 -2.84 -2.71 -18.46
C LYS A 79 -2.27 -4.01 -17.92
N ALA A 80 -2.63 -5.12 -18.56
CA ALA A 80 -2.11 -6.45 -18.26
C ALA A 80 -2.17 -7.35 -19.51
N GLY A 81 -1.42 -8.45 -19.54
CA GLY A 81 -1.59 -9.45 -20.60
C GLY A 81 -2.84 -10.31 -20.38
N LYS A 82 -3.20 -10.58 -19.11
CA LYS A 82 -4.39 -11.34 -18.73
C LYS A 82 -5.07 -10.75 -17.51
N MET A 83 -6.39 -10.85 -17.48
CA MET A 83 -7.21 -10.51 -16.33
C MET A 83 -8.29 -11.58 -16.11
N THR A 84 -8.44 -12.03 -14.87
CA THR A 84 -9.51 -12.95 -14.47
C THR A 84 -10.38 -12.27 -13.43
N VAL A 85 -11.67 -12.18 -13.69
CA VAL A 85 -12.66 -11.62 -12.77
C VAL A 85 -13.45 -12.78 -12.14
N LEU A 86 -13.43 -12.87 -10.82
CA LEU A 86 -14.24 -13.80 -10.03
C LEU A 86 -15.47 -13.06 -9.51
N TYR A 87 -16.65 -13.65 -9.67
CA TYR A 87 -17.91 -13.10 -9.18
C TYR A 87 -18.54 -13.99 -8.10
N THR A 88 -19.30 -13.38 -7.19
CA THR A 88 -19.96 -14.11 -6.10
C THR A 88 -21.11 -14.99 -6.61
N GLY A 89 -21.68 -14.62 -7.77
CA GLY A 89 -22.89 -15.22 -8.35
C GLY A 89 -24.19 -14.82 -7.62
N GLU A 90 -24.09 -13.96 -6.61
CA GLU A 90 -25.23 -13.25 -6.03
C GLU A 90 -25.33 -11.91 -6.74
N GLY A 91 -26.42 -11.67 -7.47
CA GLY A 91 -26.59 -10.48 -8.32
C GLY A 91 -26.09 -10.70 -9.75
N GLY A 92 -27.05 -10.69 -10.69
CA GLY A 92 -26.84 -10.57 -12.15
C GLY A 92 -25.87 -11.54 -12.82
N SER A 93 -25.71 -11.37 -14.13
CA SER A 93 -24.61 -11.96 -14.90
C SER A 93 -23.71 -10.82 -15.40
N VAL A 94 -22.47 -11.15 -15.81
CA VAL A 94 -21.58 -10.18 -16.47
C VAL A 94 -22.26 -9.58 -17.71
N THR A 95 -23.08 -10.38 -18.40
CA THR A 95 -23.84 -9.95 -19.58
C THR A 95 -24.97 -8.97 -19.26
N SER A 96 -25.48 -8.97 -18.02
CA SER A 96 -26.51 -8.01 -17.56
C SER A 96 -25.89 -6.76 -16.93
N GLY A 97 -24.56 -6.68 -16.81
CA GLY A 97 -23.85 -5.58 -16.16
C GLY A 97 -24.13 -5.46 -14.66
N SER A 98 -24.72 -6.49 -14.04
CA SER A 98 -25.15 -6.47 -12.62
C SER A 98 -24.43 -7.53 -11.78
N ALA A 99 -23.38 -8.15 -12.32
CA ALA A 99 -22.56 -9.11 -11.59
C ALA A 99 -21.80 -8.44 -10.45
N ASN A 100 -21.94 -8.98 -9.24
CA ASN A 100 -21.10 -8.58 -8.11
C ASN A 100 -19.72 -9.24 -8.23
N ILE A 101 -18.70 -8.40 -8.41
CA ILE A 101 -17.30 -8.82 -8.50
C ILE A 101 -16.76 -9.06 -7.09
N ASP A 102 -16.15 -10.22 -6.87
CA ASP A 102 -15.47 -10.59 -5.64
C ASP A 102 -13.98 -10.23 -5.71
N LYS A 103 -13.30 -10.74 -6.74
CA LYS A 103 -11.86 -10.58 -6.94
C LYS A 103 -11.49 -10.36 -8.40
N ILE A 104 -10.41 -9.64 -8.62
CA ILE A 104 -9.78 -9.46 -9.92
C ILE A 104 -8.33 -9.92 -9.81
N PHE A 105 -7.90 -10.80 -10.70
CA PHE A 105 -6.53 -11.26 -10.84
C PHE A 105 -5.96 -10.73 -12.14
N LEU A 106 -4.70 -10.30 -12.11
CA LEU A 106 -3.97 -9.73 -13.23
C LEU A 106 -2.64 -10.45 -13.33
N ASP A 107 -2.31 -10.87 -14.54
CA ASP A 107 -1.08 -11.60 -14.84
C ASP A 107 -0.44 -11.05 -16.12
N GLU A 108 0.78 -11.51 -16.39
CA GLU A 108 1.57 -11.14 -17.57
C GLU A 108 1.94 -9.66 -17.61
N THR A 109 2.56 -9.18 -16.53
CA THR A 109 3.00 -7.79 -16.34
C THR A 109 1.84 -6.82 -16.23
N VAL A 110 1.72 -6.22 -15.04
CA VAL A 110 0.71 -5.22 -14.72
C VAL A 110 1.36 -3.85 -14.76
N PHE A 111 0.74 -2.92 -15.50
CA PHE A 111 1.11 -1.52 -15.51
C PHE A 111 -0.10 -0.68 -15.13
N LEU A 112 0.01 0.07 -14.04
CA LEU A 112 -1.01 0.97 -13.53
C LEU A 112 -0.52 2.40 -13.67
N THR A 113 -1.40 3.31 -14.06
CA THR A 113 -1.16 4.76 -14.06
C THR A 113 -2.38 5.46 -13.49
N SER A 114 -2.15 6.39 -12.58
CA SER A 114 -3.17 7.32 -12.11
C SER A 114 -2.54 8.66 -11.75
N GLY A 115 -2.99 9.72 -12.44
CA GLY A 115 -2.38 11.04 -12.31
C GLY A 115 -0.87 11.00 -12.61
N THR A 116 -0.06 11.36 -11.62
CA THR A 116 1.41 11.33 -11.70
C THR A 116 2.03 10.02 -11.20
N GLN A 117 1.21 9.12 -10.65
CA GLN A 117 1.64 7.86 -10.07
C GLN A 117 1.59 6.74 -11.11
N GLN A 118 2.62 5.91 -11.12
CA GLN A 118 2.68 4.71 -11.95
C GLN A 118 3.17 3.54 -11.11
N ALA A 119 2.62 2.36 -11.33
CA ALA A 119 3.08 1.13 -10.69
C ALA A 119 3.25 0.02 -11.72
N THR A 120 4.35 -0.73 -11.62
CA THR A 120 4.63 -1.89 -12.47
C THR A 120 4.92 -3.10 -11.61
N ALA A 121 4.33 -4.24 -11.96
CA ALA A 121 4.53 -5.53 -11.28
C ALA A 121 4.33 -6.70 -12.24
N GLU A 122 4.60 -7.93 -11.79
CA GLU A 122 4.34 -9.13 -12.60
C GLU A 122 2.87 -9.56 -12.50
N LYS A 123 2.29 -9.39 -11.31
CA LYS A 123 0.93 -9.80 -10.95
C LYS A 123 0.21 -8.72 -10.16
N GLY A 124 -1.11 -8.76 -10.22
CA GLY A 124 -2.00 -7.93 -9.41
C GLY A 124 -3.19 -8.74 -8.91
N GLU A 125 -3.62 -8.48 -7.68
CA GLU A 125 -4.86 -9.00 -7.12
C GLU A 125 -5.63 -7.84 -6.51
N PHE A 126 -6.89 -7.68 -6.91
CA PHE A 126 -7.82 -6.75 -6.27
C PHE A 126 -8.93 -7.53 -5.58
N ASP A 127 -9.06 -7.31 -4.28
CA ASP A 127 -10.12 -7.88 -3.45
C ASP A 127 -11.16 -6.78 -3.19
N MET A 128 -12.35 -6.94 -3.77
CA MET A 128 -13.40 -5.92 -3.71
C MET A 128 -13.98 -5.80 -2.30
N LYS A 129 -14.05 -6.91 -1.56
CA LYS A 129 -14.61 -6.96 -0.21
C LYS A 129 -13.78 -6.19 0.80
N SER A 130 -12.46 -6.37 0.75
CA SER A 130 -11.50 -5.67 1.61
C SER A 130 -10.97 -4.38 1.00
N GLN A 131 -11.40 -4.05 -0.22
CA GLN A 131 -10.93 -2.90 -1.01
C GLN A 131 -9.41 -2.78 -1.05
N THR A 132 -8.73 -3.93 -1.20
CA THR A 132 -7.27 -4.02 -1.13
C THR A 132 -6.70 -4.43 -2.48
N PHE A 133 -5.80 -3.62 -3.02
CA PHE A 133 -5.05 -3.93 -4.23
C PHE A 133 -3.62 -4.32 -3.92
N VAL A 134 -3.20 -5.49 -4.39
CA VAL A 134 -1.87 -6.05 -4.16
C VAL A 134 -1.18 -6.26 -5.50
N LEU A 135 -0.07 -5.56 -5.70
CA LEU A 135 0.86 -5.80 -6.81
C LEU A 135 2.04 -6.62 -6.29
N SER A 136 2.47 -7.63 -7.04
CA SER A 136 3.56 -8.52 -6.61
C SER A 136 4.38 -9.06 -7.78
N GLY A 137 5.60 -9.50 -7.49
CA GLY A 137 6.51 -10.11 -8.46
C GLY A 137 7.94 -10.14 -7.94
N LYS A 138 8.90 -10.46 -8.80
CA LYS A 138 10.34 -10.34 -8.45
C LYS A 138 10.71 -8.89 -8.14
N GLN A 139 10.10 -7.94 -8.85
CA GLN A 139 10.26 -6.52 -8.62
C GLN A 139 8.92 -5.81 -8.83
N VAL A 140 8.56 -4.99 -7.86
CA VAL A 140 7.48 -4.00 -7.95
C VAL A 140 8.11 -2.63 -7.95
N VAL A 141 7.76 -1.83 -8.95
CA VAL A 141 8.25 -0.46 -9.10
C VAL A 141 7.06 0.47 -9.01
N LEU A 142 7.16 1.44 -8.12
CA LEU A 142 6.23 2.55 -7.98
C LEU A 142 6.99 3.83 -8.30
N SER A 143 6.41 4.70 -9.10
CA SER A 143 6.98 6.02 -9.37
C SER A 143 5.94 7.11 -9.18
N GLU A 144 6.37 8.23 -8.62
CA GLU A 144 5.58 9.45 -8.49
C GLU A 144 6.38 10.62 -9.04
N GLY A 145 6.03 11.05 -10.25
CA GLY A 145 6.86 11.99 -11.00
C GLY A 145 8.30 11.46 -11.15
N PRO A 146 9.32 12.18 -10.68
CA PRO A 146 10.72 11.74 -10.80
C PRO A 146 11.17 10.82 -9.65
N ASN A 147 10.34 10.59 -8.64
CA ASN A 147 10.66 9.74 -7.50
C ASN A 147 10.31 8.28 -7.80
N VAL A 148 11.17 7.34 -7.39
CA VAL A 148 11.01 5.91 -7.68
C VAL A 148 11.21 5.09 -6.42
N PHE A 149 10.32 4.13 -6.18
CA PHE A 149 10.31 3.20 -5.07
C PHE A 149 10.32 1.77 -5.63
N LYS A 150 11.20 0.91 -5.13
CA LYS A 150 11.29 -0.48 -5.56
C LYS A 150 11.19 -1.43 -4.38
N GLY A 151 10.44 -2.51 -4.57
CA GLY A 151 10.28 -3.60 -3.62
C GLY A 151 9.84 -4.87 -4.35
N CYS A 152 9.15 -5.76 -3.66
CA CYS A 152 8.63 -7.02 -4.22
C CYS A 152 7.09 -7.09 -4.21
N LYS A 153 6.45 -6.31 -3.34
CA LYS A 153 5.02 -6.37 -3.10
C LYS A 153 4.53 -5.02 -2.61
N LEU A 154 3.59 -4.45 -3.35
CA LEU A 154 2.91 -3.21 -2.98
C LEU A 154 1.47 -3.56 -2.61
N THR A 155 1.06 -3.18 -1.41
CA THR A 155 -0.32 -3.30 -0.94
C THR A 155 -0.92 -1.91 -0.80
N VAL A 156 -2.09 -1.68 -1.38
CA VAL A 156 -2.79 -0.41 -1.36
C VAL A 156 -4.21 -0.62 -0.86
N LEU A 157 -4.60 0.12 0.18
CA LEU A 157 -5.96 0.17 0.71
C LEU A 157 -6.72 1.25 -0.04
N MET A 158 -7.66 0.89 -0.91
CA MET A 158 -8.37 1.86 -1.76
C MET A 158 -9.22 2.84 -0.95
N GLU A 159 -9.80 2.37 0.16
CA GLU A 159 -10.65 3.21 1.02
C GLU A 159 -9.89 4.44 1.52
N THR A 160 -8.67 4.22 2.01
CA THR A 160 -7.83 5.25 2.67
C THR A 160 -6.71 5.79 1.79
N GLY A 161 -6.46 5.17 0.63
CA GLY A 161 -5.29 5.45 -0.22
C GLY A 161 -3.96 5.02 0.40
N GLN A 162 -3.94 4.39 1.57
CA GLN A 162 -2.69 3.98 2.22
C GLN A 162 -1.98 2.91 1.41
N ALA A 163 -0.67 3.08 1.26
CA ALA A 163 0.15 2.13 0.54
C ALA A 163 1.37 1.70 1.33
N LYS A 164 1.72 0.42 1.17
CA LYS A 164 2.83 -0.25 1.82
C LYS A 164 3.62 -1.04 0.81
N LEU A 165 4.93 -0.78 0.74
CA LEU A 165 5.87 -1.50 -0.12
C LEU A 165 6.76 -2.41 0.74
N ASP A 166 6.68 -3.71 0.54
CA ASP A 166 7.49 -4.72 1.23
C ASP A 166 8.71 -5.13 0.39
N ALA A 167 9.76 -5.63 1.05
CA ALA A 167 11.03 -6.03 0.43
C ALA A 167 11.20 -7.55 0.18
N CYS A 168 10.31 -8.40 0.71
CA CYS A 168 10.34 -9.88 0.59
C CYS A 168 11.72 -10.51 0.82
N GLY A 169 12.42 -10.08 1.88
CA GLY A 169 13.75 -10.59 2.22
C GLY A 169 14.92 -9.82 1.59
N GLY A 170 14.65 -8.88 0.68
CA GLY A 170 15.61 -7.91 0.17
C GLY A 170 15.57 -6.58 0.93
N ARG A 171 15.80 -5.47 0.20
CA ARG A 171 15.65 -4.10 0.71
C ARG A 171 14.62 -3.35 -0.13
N VAL A 172 13.90 -2.43 0.50
CA VAL A 172 13.15 -1.40 -0.25
C VAL A 172 14.16 -0.35 -0.70
N GLU A 173 14.12 0.01 -1.98
CA GLU A 173 14.96 1.07 -2.55
C GLU A 173 14.11 2.31 -2.84
N ILE A 174 14.64 3.48 -2.53
CA ILE A 174 13.99 4.76 -2.83
C ILE A 174 15.01 5.65 -3.51
N LEU A 175 14.64 6.15 -4.70
CA LEU A 175 15.36 7.20 -5.42
C LEU A 175 14.49 8.45 -5.39
N LEU A 176 15.00 9.49 -4.74
CA LEU A 176 14.34 10.80 -4.67
C LEU A 176 15.08 11.79 -5.57
N ASP A 177 14.36 12.41 -6.49
CA ASP A 177 14.93 13.49 -7.31
C ASP A 177 15.02 14.78 -6.46
N PRO A 178 16.21 15.39 -6.29
CA PRO A 178 16.37 16.64 -5.56
C PRO A 178 15.49 17.80 -6.04
N LYS A 179 15.12 17.83 -7.32
CA LYS A 179 14.26 18.86 -7.92
C LYS A 179 12.79 18.70 -7.53
N SER A 180 12.40 17.55 -6.97
CA SER A 180 11.04 17.28 -6.52
C SER A 180 10.77 17.77 -5.09
N ARG A 181 11.80 18.24 -4.37
CA ARG A 181 11.62 18.82 -3.03
C ARG A 181 10.88 20.15 -3.14
N PRO A 182 9.89 20.44 -2.27
CA PRO A 182 9.32 21.77 -2.18
C PRO A 182 10.45 22.77 -1.91
N LYS A 183 10.50 23.85 -2.70
CA LYS A 183 11.42 24.97 -2.45
C LYS A 183 11.04 25.57 -1.10
N GLN A 184 11.98 25.60 -0.16
CA GLN A 184 11.84 26.29 1.12
C GLN A 184 11.72 27.80 0.92
#